data_AF-M7NBM0-F1
#
_entry.id   AF-M7NBM0-F1
#
_cell.length_a   1.000
_cell.length_b   1.000
_cell.length_c   1.000
_cell.angle_alpha   90.00
_cell.angle_beta   90.00
_cell.angle_gamma   90.00
#
_symmetry.space_group_name_H-M   'P 1'
#
loop_
_entity.id
_entity.type
_entity.pdbx_description
1 polymer ?
#
loop_
_entity_poly.entity_id
_entity_poly.type
_entity_poly.pdbx_seq_one_letter_code
_entity_poly.pdbx_strand_id
1 'polypeptide(L)'
;MAINLAYSYGLKNVALLDLFIIAFGFMLRVVAGGVLADVPISRWLVIMVFLLALFLALAKRRDDLLLFKKSGQQLRRSVKHYNLEFLGSCLTLLSGIIMVAYIMYTVSEEVIQRLQTENLYMTSVFVIAGMMRYLQITLVENNSGSPTRILYTDNFIRFVILGWIISFYSILYLPKMW
;
A
#
# COMPACT_ATOMS: atom_id res chain seq x y z
N MET A 1 -22.87 -1.05 17.90
CA MET A 1 -23.21 -2.25 18.70
C MET A 1 -23.21 -3.56 17.92
N ALA A 2 -23.51 -3.59 16.61
CA ALA A 2 -23.41 -4.82 15.79
C ALA A 2 -21.99 -5.44 15.71
N ILE A 3 -20.94 -4.60 15.78
CA ILE A 3 -19.53 -5.04 15.80
C ILE A 3 -19.18 -5.88 17.03
N ASN A 4 -19.82 -5.65 18.19
CA ASN A 4 -19.53 -6.42 19.41
C ASN A 4 -20.20 -7.80 19.40
N LEU A 5 -21.32 -7.97 18.70
CA LEU A 5 -22.00 -9.27 18.58
C LEU A 5 -21.29 -10.20 17.58
N ALA A 6 -20.73 -9.65 16.50
CA ALA A 6 -19.83 -10.39 15.61
C ALA A 6 -18.53 -10.83 16.30
N TYR A 7 -18.14 -10.13 17.37
CA TYR A 7 -16.93 -10.42 18.15
C TYR A 7 -17.08 -11.66 19.04
N SER A 8 -18.28 -11.95 19.55
CA SER A 8 -18.50 -13.03 20.53
C SER A 8 -18.70 -14.43 19.93
N TYR A 9 -18.95 -14.57 18.62
CA TYR A 9 -19.32 -15.86 18.02
C TYR A 9 -18.18 -16.70 17.41
N GLY A 10 -16.91 -16.41 17.73
CA GLY A 10 -15.80 -17.32 17.36
C GLY A 10 -14.90 -16.82 16.23
N LEU A 11 -14.77 -15.50 16.05
CA LEU A 11 -13.86 -14.88 15.09
C LEU A 11 -12.37 -14.92 15.49
N LYS A 12 -11.95 -15.95 16.25
CA LYS A 12 -10.54 -16.17 16.59
C LYS A 12 -9.66 -16.52 15.36
N ASN A 13 -10.26 -16.73 14.19
CA ASN A 13 -9.62 -17.22 12.97
C ASN A 13 -9.68 -16.30 11.73
N VAL A 14 -10.29 -15.10 11.77
CA VAL A 14 -10.39 -14.24 10.58
C VAL A 14 -9.55 -12.99 10.71
N ALA A 15 -8.24 -13.15 10.91
CA ALA A 15 -7.36 -11.99 10.98
C ALA A 15 -7.23 -11.23 9.64
N LEU A 16 -7.67 -11.83 8.51
CA LEU A 16 -7.94 -11.12 7.25
C LEU A 16 -9.02 -10.05 7.41
N LEU A 17 -10.08 -10.34 8.18
CA LEU A 17 -11.18 -9.39 8.37
C LEU A 17 -10.73 -8.16 9.17
N ASP A 18 -9.86 -8.35 10.17
CA ASP A 18 -9.25 -7.25 10.93
C ASP A 18 -8.46 -6.30 10.00
N LEU A 19 -7.68 -6.86 9.07
CA LEU A 19 -6.94 -6.10 8.06
C LEU A 19 -7.88 -5.29 7.14
N PHE A 20 -8.98 -5.90 6.69
CA PHE A 20 -10.00 -5.21 5.90
C PHE A 20 -10.68 -4.10 6.69
N ILE A 21 -11.07 -4.33 7.95
CA ILE A 21 -11.70 -3.31 8.80
C ILE A 21 -10.78 -2.09 8.96
N ILE A 22 -9.48 -2.32 9.19
CA ILE A 22 -8.48 -1.25 9.28
C ILE A 22 -8.42 -0.46 7.96
N ALA A 23 -8.29 -1.16 6.83
CA ALA A 23 -8.24 -0.53 5.51
C ALA A 23 -9.51 0.28 5.19
N PHE A 24 -10.69 -0.26 5.48
CA PHE A 24 -11.97 0.43 5.36
C PHE A 24 -12.06 1.67 6.26
N GLY A 25 -11.53 1.60 7.49
CA GLY A 25 -11.46 2.75 8.38
C GLY A 25 -10.64 3.91 7.81
N PHE A 26 -9.50 3.61 7.17
CA PHE A 26 -8.70 4.63 6.47
C PHE A 26 -9.43 5.21 5.26
N MET A 27 -10.07 4.34 4.47
CA MET A 27 -10.88 4.76 3.32
C MET A 27 -12.01 5.71 3.73
N LEU A 28 -12.80 5.34 4.76
CA LEU A 28 -13.90 6.17 5.26
C LEU A 28 -13.41 7.52 5.81
N ARG A 29 -12.25 7.55 6.48
CA ARG A 29 -11.66 8.79 6.98
C ARG A 29 -11.29 9.75 5.86
N VAL A 30 -10.77 9.23 4.74
CA VAL A 30 -10.46 10.06 3.56
C VAL A 30 -11.74 10.59 2.93
N VAL A 31 -12.78 9.76 2.82
CA VAL A 31 -14.09 10.20 2.31
C VAL A 31 -14.70 11.29 3.19
N ALA A 32 -14.73 11.08 4.51
CA ALA A 32 -15.22 12.09 5.45
C ALA A 32 -14.39 13.39 5.39
N GLY A 33 -13.07 13.28 5.22
CA GLY A 33 -12.17 14.43 5.10
C GLY A 33 -12.44 15.28 3.87
N GLY A 34 -12.66 14.67 2.70
CA GLY A 34 -12.99 15.44 1.50
C GLY A 34 -14.40 16.03 1.53
N VAL A 35 -15.36 15.39 2.20
CA VAL A 35 -16.69 15.98 2.44
C VAL A 35 -16.60 17.22 3.34
N LEU A 36 -15.82 17.17 4.42
CA LEU A 36 -15.63 18.32 5.31
C LEU A 36 -14.84 19.47 4.66
N ALA A 37 -13.92 19.15 3.75
CA ALA A 37 -13.12 20.13 3.03
C ALA A 37 -13.78 20.66 1.75
N ASP A 38 -14.97 20.16 1.38
CA ASP A 38 -15.67 20.44 0.12
C ASP A 38 -14.80 20.22 -1.14
N VAL A 39 -13.91 19.21 -1.08
CA VAL A 39 -13.01 18.87 -2.18
C VAL A 39 -13.52 17.61 -2.89
N PRO A 40 -13.72 17.64 -4.23
CA PRO A 40 -14.17 16.47 -4.97
C PRO A 40 -13.12 15.35 -4.91
N ILE A 41 -13.46 14.27 -4.23
CA ILE A 41 -12.60 13.09 -4.08
C ILE A 41 -12.66 12.24 -5.35
N SER A 42 -11.49 11.96 -5.93
CA SER A 42 -11.38 11.04 -7.07
C SER A 42 -11.63 9.60 -6.63
N ARG A 43 -12.37 8.83 -7.44
CA ARG A 43 -12.58 7.39 -7.24
C ARG A 43 -11.25 6.64 -7.14
N TRP A 44 -10.26 7.02 -7.94
CA TRP A 44 -8.92 6.45 -7.91
C TRP A 44 -8.21 6.67 -6.58
N LEU A 45 -8.40 7.84 -5.97
CA LEU A 45 -7.80 8.15 -4.67
C LEU A 45 -8.34 7.20 -3.59
N VAL A 46 -9.65 6.95 -3.59
CA VAL A 46 -10.29 6.02 -2.63
C VAL A 46 -9.72 4.61 -2.77
N ILE A 47 -9.61 4.11 -4.01
CA ILE A 47 -9.05 2.78 -4.31
C ILE A 47 -7.58 2.70 -3.87
N MET A 48 -6.77 3.71 -4.21
CA MET A 48 -5.35 3.75 -3.85
C MET A 48 -5.13 3.76 -2.34
N VAL A 49 -5.86 4.60 -1.61
CA VAL A 49 -5.76 4.67 -0.15
C VAL A 49 -6.16 3.34 0.48
N PHE A 50 -7.23 2.72 0.00
CA PHE A 50 -7.67 1.42 0.50
C PHE A 50 -6.61 0.33 0.29
N LEU A 51 -6.06 0.21 -0.93
CA LEU A 51 -5.04 -0.78 -1.26
C LEU A 51 -3.74 -0.55 -0.46
N LEU A 52 -3.28 0.70 -0.36
CA LEU A 52 -2.09 1.05 0.42
C LEU A 52 -2.28 0.79 1.91
N ALA A 53 -3.45 1.12 2.48
CA ALA A 53 -3.75 0.83 3.87
C ALA A 53 -3.76 -0.68 4.15
N LEU A 54 -4.35 -1.47 3.25
CA LEU A 54 -4.36 -2.93 3.35
C LEU A 54 -2.94 -3.51 3.25
N PHE A 55 -2.12 -3.00 2.32
CA PHE A 55 -0.72 -3.39 2.16
C PHE A 55 0.11 -3.11 3.41
N LEU A 56 0.00 -1.90 3.97
CA LEU A 56 0.71 -1.53 5.19
C LEU A 56 0.26 -2.36 6.40
N ALA A 57 -1.03 -2.66 6.51
CA ALA A 57 -1.57 -3.51 7.57
C ALA A 57 -1.01 -4.93 7.46
N LEU A 58 -0.92 -5.49 6.25
CA LEU A 58 -0.31 -6.81 6.00
C LEU A 58 1.19 -6.82 6.31
N ALA A 59 1.92 -5.81 5.83
CA ALA A 59 3.36 -5.70 6.02
C ALA A 59 3.70 -5.65 7.52
N LYS A 60 3.00 -4.80 8.27
CA LYS A 60 3.13 -4.75 9.73
C LYS A 60 2.85 -6.09 10.40
N ARG A 61 1.81 -6.81 9.96
CA ARG A 61 1.48 -8.13 10.52
C ARG A 61 2.59 -9.16 10.26
N ARG A 62 3.22 -9.10 9.09
CA ARG A 62 4.37 -9.94 8.74
C ARG A 62 5.58 -9.62 9.62
N ASP A 63 5.83 -8.35 9.89
CA ASP A 63 6.93 -7.92 10.76
C ASP A 63 6.73 -8.37 12.20
N ASP A 64 5.52 -8.22 12.74
CA ASP A 64 5.16 -8.72 14.07
C ASP A 64 5.42 -10.25 14.20
N LEU A 65 5.15 -11.01 13.13
CA LEU A 65 5.41 -12.46 13.05
C LEU A 65 6.90 -12.80 12.96
N LEU A 66 7.68 -12.03 12.20
CA LEU A 66 9.13 -12.20 12.11
C LEU A 66 9.82 -11.91 13.45
N LEU A 67 9.40 -10.84 14.13
CA LEU A 67 9.89 -10.48 15.47
C LEU A 67 9.55 -11.57 16.48
N PHE A 68 8.32 -12.11 16.43
CA PHE A 68 7.91 -13.24 17.27
C PHE A 68 8.80 -14.48 17.06
N LYS A 69 9.09 -14.85 15.80
CA LYS A 69 9.98 -15.98 15.48
C LYS A 69 11.42 -15.76 15.98
N LYS A 70 11.94 -14.53 15.92
CA LYS A 70 13.32 -14.21 16.35
C LYS A 70 13.50 -14.10 17.86
N SER A 71 12.50 -13.57 18.58
CA SER A 71 12.66 -13.22 20.00
C SER A 71 12.11 -14.25 20.99
N GLY A 72 11.33 -15.24 20.54
CA GLY A 72 10.79 -16.32 21.40
C GLY A 72 9.74 -15.88 22.43
N GLN A 73 9.52 -14.58 22.64
CA GLN A 73 8.51 -14.03 23.54
C GLN A 73 7.16 -13.84 22.83
N GLN A 74 6.09 -14.41 23.38
CA GLN A 74 4.71 -14.28 22.87
C GLN A 74 4.19 -12.84 22.95
N LEU A 75 4.28 -12.10 21.84
CA LEU A 75 3.71 -10.75 21.76
C LEU A 75 2.21 -10.72 21.43
N ARG A 76 1.57 -11.80 20.93
CA ARG A 76 0.10 -11.94 20.80
C ARG A 76 -0.36 -13.33 20.36
N ARG A 77 -1.45 -13.87 20.94
CA ARG A 77 -2.09 -15.17 20.59
C ARG A 77 -2.59 -15.26 19.13
N SER A 78 -2.80 -14.14 18.44
CA SER A 78 -3.34 -14.08 17.06
C SER A 78 -2.31 -14.35 15.96
N VAL A 79 -1.06 -14.58 16.34
CA VAL A 79 0.10 -14.88 15.48
C VAL A 79 0.19 -16.38 15.14
N LYS A 80 -0.53 -17.24 15.87
CA LYS A 80 -0.47 -18.70 15.69
C LYS A 80 -1.03 -19.25 14.38
N HIS A 81 -1.82 -18.48 13.62
CA HIS A 81 -2.54 -18.96 12.43
C HIS A 81 -1.97 -18.46 11.09
N TYR A 82 -0.87 -17.70 11.10
CA TYR A 82 -0.26 -17.19 9.88
C TYR A 82 1.08 -17.84 9.62
N ASN A 83 1.24 -18.39 8.41
CA ASN A 83 2.57 -18.71 7.90
C ASN A 83 3.18 -17.45 7.26
N LEU A 84 4.50 -17.29 7.42
CA LEU A 84 5.27 -16.20 6.81
C LEU A 84 5.15 -16.23 5.28
N GLU A 85 5.09 -17.42 4.71
CA GLU A 85 4.91 -17.63 3.27
C GLU A 85 3.55 -17.11 2.80
N PHE A 86 2.46 -17.41 3.53
CA PHE A 86 1.13 -16.92 3.20
C PHE A 86 1.08 -15.39 3.18
N LEU A 87 1.64 -14.73 4.22
CA LEU A 87 1.68 -13.26 4.26
C LEU A 87 2.59 -12.69 3.16
N GLY A 88 3.68 -13.39 2.83
CA GLY A 88 4.53 -13.03 1.70
C GLY A 88 3.77 -13.09 0.37
N SER A 89 3.03 -14.17 0.12
CA SER A 89 2.20 -14.33 -1.08
C SER A 89 1.11 -13.25 -1.17
N CYS A 90 0.43 -12.94 -0.06
CA CYS A 90 -0.55 -11.86 -0.04
C CYS A 90 0.07 -10.48 -0.29
N LEU A 91 1.27 -10.21 0.25
CA LEU A 91 2.00 -8.97 -0.04
C LEU A 91 2.36 -8.88 -1.53
N THR A 92 2.87 -9.95 -2.13
CA THR A 92 3.16 -9.99 -3.57
C THR A 92 1.91 -9.74 -4.42
N LEU A 93 0.80 -10.38 -4.06
CA LEU A 93 -0.48 -10.20 -4.74
C LEU A 93 -0.98 -8.75 -4.63
N LEU A 94 -0.96 -8.16 -3.43
CA LEU A 94 -1.35 -6.76 -3.23
C LEU A 94 -0.43 -5.79 -3.95
N SER A 95 0.89 -6.04 -3.98
CA SER A 95 1.85 -5.24 -4.75
C SER A 95 1.50 -5.22 -6.24
N GLY A 96 1.14 -6.37 -6.80
CA GLY A 96 0.68 -6.46 -8.20
C GLY A 96 -0.60 -5.67 -8.44
N ILE A 97 -1.59 -5.78 -7.54
CA ILE A 97 -2.85 -5.03 -7.65
C ILE A 97 -2.60 -3.52 -7.57
N ILE A 98 -1.74 -3.05 -6.65
CA ILE A 98 -1.37 -1.63 -6.52
C ILE A 98 -0.71 -1.12 -7.81
N MET A 99 0.20 -1.91 -8.38
CA MET A 99 0.90 -1.57 -9.61
C MET A 99 -0.07 -1.44 -10.80
N VAL A 100 -0.96 -2.43 -10.98
CA VAL A 100 -1.99 -2.40 -12.02
C VAL A 100 -2.93 -1.22 -11.81
N ALA A 101 -3.40 -1.01 -10.59
CA ALA A 101 -4.27 0.12 -10.27
C ALA A 101 -3.58 1.46 -10.56
N TYR A 102 -2.26 1.58 -10.34
CA TYR A 102 -1.51 2.81 -10.60
C TYR A 102 -1.40 3.05 -12.11
N ILE A 103 -1.08 2.01 -12.88
CA ILE A 103 -1.05 2.09 -14.34
C ILE A 103 -2.42 2.50 -14.88
N MET A 104 -3.50 1.86 -14.41
CA MET A 104 -4.88 2.22 -14.78
C MET A 104 -5.23 3.66 -14.42
N TYR A 105 -4.78 4.14 -13.26
CA TYR A 105 -4.90 5.55 -12.89
C TYR A 105 -4.18 6.46 -13.89
N THR A 106 -2.96 6.12 -14.31
CA THR A 106 -2.18 6.98 -15.22
C THR A 106 -2.74 7.07 -16.64
N VAL A 107 -3.49 6.06 -17.09
CA VAL A 107 -4.10 6.03 -18.44
C VAL A 107 -5.59 6.38 -18.43
N SER A 108 -6.18 6.65 -17.27
CA SER A 108 -7.60 6.99 -17.15
C SER A 108 -7.88 8.35 -17.78
N GLU A 109 -8.90 8.42 -18.64
CA GLU A 109 -9.34 9.67 -19.27
C GLU A 109 -9.64 10.78 -18.26
N GLU A 110 -10.22 10.45 -17.10
CA GLU A 110 -10.48 11.42 -16.03
C GLU A 110 -9.19 12.10 -15.54
N VAL A 111 -8.10 11.34 -15.47
CA VAL A 111 -6.80 11.81 -14.98
C VAL A 111 -6.07 12.58 -16.06
N ILE A 112 -6.12 12.11 -17.31
CA ILE A 112 -5.57 12.80 -18.48
C ILE A 112 -6.24 14.17 -18.63
N GLN A 113 -7.57 14.24 -18.52
CA GLN A 113 -8.30 15.52 -18.60
C GLN A 113 -7.97 16.46 -17.43
N ARG A 114 -7.76 15.93 -16.22
CA ARG A 114 -7.39 16.76 -15.06
C ARG A 114 -5.95 17.26 -15.09
N LEU A 115 -5.01 16.44 -15.56
CA LEU A 115 -3.59 16.76 -15.57
C LEU A 115 -3.10 17.31 -16.92
N GLN A 116 -3.96 17.31 -17.94
CA GLN A 116 -3.70 17.79 -19.30
C GLN A 116 -2.44 17.15 -19.92
N THR A 117 -2.22 15.86 -19.64
CA THR A 117 -1.02 15.14 -20.08
C THR A 117 -1.34 13.65 -20.28
N GLU A 118 -0.84 13.05 -21.36
CA GLU A 118 -0.99 11.62 -21.64
C GLU A 118 0.22 10.80 -21.17
N ASN A 119 1.38 11.45 -20.99
CA ASN A 119 2.65 10.78 -20.72
C ASN A 119 2.84 10.35 -19.26
N LEU A 120 1.81 10.45 -18.42
CA LEU A 120 1.90 10.10 -17.00
C LEU A 120 2.28 8.63 -16.77
N TYR A 121 1.92 7.75 -17.71
CA TYR A 121 2.24 6.33 -17.66
C TYR A 121 3.74 6.05 -17.58
N MET A 122 4.60 6.96 -18.07
CA MET A 122 6.06 6.83 -17.98
C MET A 122 6.54 6.73 -16.53
N THR A 123 5.84 7.39 -15.59
CA THR A 123 6.18 7.33 -14.17
C THR A 123 5.98 5.93 -13.56
N SER A 124 5.20 5.07 -14.21
CA SER A 124 4.91 3.70 -13.75
C SER A 124 6.17 2.86 -13.65
N VAL A 125 7.19 3.10 -14.49
CA VAL A 125 8.45 2.34 -14.45
C VAL A 125 9.13 2.46 -13.08
N PHE A 126 9.09 3.66 -12.49
CA PHE A 126 9.66 3.90 -11.16
C PHE A 126 8.84 3.21 -10.07
N VAL A 127 7.51 3.25 -10.17
CA VAL A 127 6.63 2.56 -9.20
C VAL A 127 6.87 1.05 -9.24
N ILE A 128 6.98 0.46 -10.43
CA ILE A 128 7.29 -0.97 -10.62
C ILE A 128 8.65 -1.30 -9.99
N ALA A 129 9.70 -0.51 -10.31
CA ALA A 129 11.04 -0.71 -9.76
C ALA A 129 11.07 -0.61 -8.21
N GLY A 130 10.37 0.38 -7.65
CA GLY A 130 10.26 0.59 -6.20
C GLY A 130 9.55 -0.57 -5.50
N MET A 131 8.44 -1.04 -6.06
CA MET A 131 7.67 -2.17 -5.52
C MET A 131 8.46 -3.48 -5.62
N MET A 132 9.17 -3.73 -6.72
CA MET A 132 10.04 -4.91 -6.85
C MET A 132 11.16 -4.90 -5.82
N ARG A 133 11.85 -3.77 -5.63
CA ARG A 133 12.91 -3.64 -4.61
C ARG A 133 12.34 -3.84 -3.21
N TYR A 134 11.17 -3.27 -2.92
CA TYR A 134 10.50 -3.48 -1.63
C TYR A 134 10.20 -4.96 -1.38
N LEU A 135 9.67 -5.68 -2.36
CA LEU A 135 9.39 -7.12 -2.25
C LEU A 135 10.69 -7.92 -2.06
N GLN A 136 11.78 -7.55 -2.73
CA GLN A 136 13.09 -8.19 -2.56
C GLN A 136 13.58 -8.07 -1.11
N ILE A 137 13.58 -6.87 -0.53
CA ILE A 137 14.01 -6.63 0.85
C ILE A 137 13.10 -7.37 1.84
N THR A 138 11.79 -7.36 1.56
CA THR A 138 10.78 -7.95 2.45
C THR A 138 10.88 -9.49 2.43
N LEU A 139 10.87 -10.11 1.26
CA LEU A 139 10.75 -11.57 1.09
C LEU A 139 12.09 -12.29 1.11
N VAL A 140 13.14 -11.72 0.50
CA VAL A 140 14.46 -12.37 0.39
C VAL A 140 15.31 -12.04 1.61
N GLU A 141 15.47 -10.74 1.92
CA GLU A 141 16.33 -10.31 3.02
C GLU A 141 15.67 -10.50 4.40
N ASN A 142 14.37 -10.85 4.44
CA ASN A 142 13.55 -10.97 5.66
C ASN A 142 13.71 -9.76 6.59
N ASN A 143 14.00 -8.59 6.02
CA ASN A 143 14.29 -7.37 6.75
C ASN A 143 13.12 -6.41 6.59
N SER A 144 12.06 -6.77 7.31
CA SER A 144 10.73 -6.13 7.29
C SER A 144 10.75 -4.62 7.56
N GLY A 145 11.68 -4.21 8.44
CA GLY A 145 11.66 -2.88 9.04
C GLY A 145 10.26 -2.51 9.53
N SER A 146 9.96 -1.22 9.64
CA SER A 146 8.63 -0.77 9.27
C SER A 146 8.69 -0.44 7.76
N PRO A 147 7.59 -0.57 6.99
CA PRO A 147 7.58 -0.19 5.57
C PRO A 147 8.07 1.23 5.33
N THR A 148 7.75 2.13 6.27
CA THR A 148 8.24 3.52 6.30
C THR A 148 9.75 3.62 6.51
N ARG A 149 10.33 2.76 7.36
CA ARG A 149 11.77 2.77 7.64
C ARG A 149 12.57 2.26 6.44
N ILE A 150 12.08 1.24 5.74
CA ILE A 150 12.72 0.75 4.50
C ILE A 150 12.84 1.89 3.49
N LEU A 151 11.78 2.70 3.36
CA LEU A 151 11.74 3.84 2.44
C LEU A 151 12.88 4.85 2.66
N TYR A 152 13.28 5.07 3.92
CA TYR A 152 14.37 6.00 4.26
C TYR A 152 15.75 5.34 4.26
N THR A 153 15.83 4.03 4.51
CA THR A 153 17.09 3.33 4.74
C THR A 153 17.73 2.83 3.45
N ASP A 154 16.94 2.41 2.47
CA ASP A 154 17.45 1.84 1.23
C ASP A 154 17.76 2.93 0.19
N ASN A 155 19.03 2.97 -0.24
CA ASN A 155 19.50 3.95 -1.21
C ASN A 155 18.82 3.81 -2.58
N PHE A 156 18.53 2.58 -3.02
CA PHE A 156 17.88 2.35 -4.31
C PHE A 156 16.45 2.89 -4.30
N ILE A 157 15.67 2.58 -3.26
CA ILE A 157 14.31 3.12 -3.10
C ILE A 157 14.32 4.65 -3.06
N ARG A 158 15.31 5.26 -2.39
CA ARG A 158 15.45 6.71 -2.38
C ARG A 158 15.67 7.29 -3.78
N PHE A 159 16.57 6.70 -4.57
CA PHE A 159 16.80 7.14 -5.96
C PHE A 159 15.57 6.95 -6.85
N VAL A 160 14.85 5.84 -6.69
CA VAL A 160 13.62 5.58 -7.43
C VAL A 160 12.54 6.61 -7.10
N ILE A 161 12.35 6.95 -5.82
CA ILE A 161 11.39 7.96 -5.38
C ILE A 161 11.77 9.34 -5.91
N LEU A 162 13.06 9.72 -5.84
CA LEU A 162 13.53 10.98 -6.39
C LEU A 162 13.33 11.04 -7.91
N GLY A 163 13.67 9.97 -8.64
CA GLY A 163 13.44 9.86 -10.07
C GLY A 163 11.95 9.96 -10.43
N TRP A 164 11.08 9.34 -9.63
CA TRP A 164 9.64 9.46 -9.79
C TRP A 164 9.14 10.90 -9.57
N ILE A 165 9.58 11.58 -8.51
CA ILE A 165 9.20 12.98 -8.23
C ILE A 165 9.65 13.89 -9.38
N ILE A 166 10.90 13.75 -9.84
CA ILE A 166 11.44 14.55 -10.94
C ILE A 166 10.66 14.29 -12.23
N SER A 167 10.40 13.02 -12.56
CA SER A 167 9.62 12.64 -13.75
C SER A 167 8.19 13.17 -13.68
N PHE A 168 7.50 12.99 -12.56
CA PHE A 168 6.13 13.48 -12.35
C PHE A 168 6.06 15.01 -12.45
N TYR A 169 6.99 15.72 -11.81
CA TYR A 169 7.07 17.18 -11.88
C TYR A 169 7.36 17.66 -13.31
N SER A 170 8.29 16.99 -14.01
CA SER A 170 8.65 17.33 -15.38
C SER A 170 7.45 17.18 -16.32
N ILE A 171 6.70 16.08 -16.20
CA ILE A 171 5.51 15.82 -17.01
C ILE A 171 4.39 16.85 -16.74
N LEU A 172 4.22 17.28 -15.49
CA LEU A 172 3.16 18.21 -15.11
C LEU A 172 3.47 19.68 -15.49
N TYR A 173 4.74 20.11 -15.38
CA TYR A 173 5.15 21.50 -15.62
C TYR A 173 5.75 21.74 -17.00
N LEU A 174 6.13 20.69 -17.75
CA LEU A 174 6.60 20.79 -19.14
C LEU A 174 5.61 20.14 -20.13
N PRO A 175 4.30 20.46 -20.10
CA PRO A 175 3.30 19.85 -21.00
C PRO A 175 3.50 20.23 -22.48
N LYS A 176 4.47 21.10 -22.81
CA LYS A 176 4.70 21.64 -24.15
C LYS A 176 5.90 21.05 -24.90
N MET A 177 6.60 20.06 -24.37
CA MET A 177 7.87 19.59 -24.95
C MET A 177 7.79 18.23 -25.67
N TRP A 178 6.61 17.61 -25.74
CA TRP A 178 6.36 16.34 -26.43
C TRP A 178 5.01 16.36 -27.13
#